data_AF-A0A2G8JB33-F1
#
_entry.id   AF-A0A2G8JB33-F1
#
_cell.length_a   1.000
_cell.length_b   1.000
_cell.length_c   1.000
_cell.angle_alpha   90.00
_cell.angle_beta   90.00
_cell.angle_gamma   90.00
#
_symmetry.space_group_name_H-M   'P 1'
#
loop_
_entity.id
_entity.type
_entity.pdbx_description
1 polymer ?
#
loop_
_entity_poly.entity_id
_entity_poly.type
_entity_poly.pdbx_seq_one_letter_code
_entity_poly.pdbx_strand_id
1 'polypeptide(L)'
;MVWALVVILSIVITLYICIGHLCWMTSLYRYQLTGPRGRKYLFFTRLFLLNGLGVYATWTTVATMINLSIVLVFFQGQDQDTSCTISLCILAAIAVGYFLLEVTSLEKHLRWLFTPWPVLIWALCGVIVNNWDKGDRNSIISVCLVCLAAVFLVIKIVCNNSESKTT
;
A
#
# COMPACT_ATOMS: atom_id res chain seq x y z
N MET A 1 -16.46 -13.70 -10.73
CA MET A 1 -16.53 -12.83 -9.54
C MET A 1 -15.68 -13.41 -8.41
N VAL A 2 -16.05 -14.55 -7.79
CA VAL A 2 -15.22 -15.19 -6.74
C VAL A 2 -13.81 -15.55 -7.23
N TRP A 3 -13.68 -16.16 -8.41
CA TRP A 3 -12.36 -16.48 -8.98
C TRP A 3 -11.47 -15.26 -9.23
N ALA A 4 -12.07 -14.12 -9.58
CA ALA A 4 -11.33 -12.87 -9.76
C ALA A 4 -10.74 -12.39 -8.42
N LEU A 5 -11.52 -12.50 -7.34
CA LEU A 5 -11.06 -12.22 -5.99
C LEU A 5 -9.89 -13.13 -5.57
N VAL A 6 -9.98 -14.43 -5.85
CA VAL A 6 -8.92 -15.39 -5.53
C VAL A 6 -7.62 -15.06 -6.29
N VAL A 7 -7.73 -14.79 -7.59
CA VAL A 7 -6.57 -14.45 -8.43
C VAL A 7 -5.92 -13.16 -7.96
N ILE A 8 -6.70 -12.10 -7.72
CA ILE A 8 -6.13 -10.81 -7.31
C ILE A 8 -5.54 -10.86 -5.90
N LEU A 9 -6.15 -11.61 -4.98
CA LEU A 9 -5.59 -11.85 -3.64
C LEU A 9 -4.24 -12.59 -3.74
N SER A 10 -4.14 -13.58 -4.63
CA SER A 10 -2.90 -14.33 -4.88
C SER A 10 -1.79 -13.43 -5.42
N ILE A 11 -2.14 -12.48 -6.30
CA ILE A 11 -1.21 -11.46 -6.81
C ILE A 11 -0.72 -10.57 -5.66
N VAL A 12 -1.63 -10.05 -4.82
CA VAL A 12 -1.28 -9.21 -3.68
C VAL A 12 -0.29 -9.91 -2.74
N ILE A 13 -0.58 -11.17 -2.38
CA ILE A 13 0.30 -11.98 -1.51
C ILE A 13 1.68 -12.14 -2.15
N THR A 14 1.72 -12.50 -3.43
CA THR A 14 2.99 -12.68 -4.17
C THR A 14 3.81 -11.39 -4.21
N LEU A 15 3.17 -10.24 -4.43
CA LEU A 15 3.86 -8.94 -4.49
C LEU A 15 4.48 -8.55 -3.15
N TYR A 16 3.76 -8.72 -2.04
CA TYR A 16 4.32 -8.46 -0.71
C TYR A 16 5.47 -9.42 -0.36
N ILE A 17 5.38 -10.69 -0.77
CA ILE A 17 6.50 -11.65 -0.64
C ILE A 17 7.70 -11.18 -1.45
N CYS A 18 7.51 -10.75 -2.70
CA CYS A 18 8.59 -10.23 -3.55
C CYS A 18 9.26 -8.99 -2.92
N ILE A 19 8.47 -8.05 -2.38
CA ILE A 19 8.98 -6.88 -1.66
C ILE A 19 9.82 -7.33 -0.46
N GLY A 20 9.32 -8.26 0.35
CA GLY A 20 10.03 -8.81 1.50
C GLY A 20 11.36 -9.45 1.12
N HIS A 21 11.37 -10.30 0.08
CA HIS A 21 12.60 -10.92 -0.44
C HIS A 21 13.59 -9.88 -0.96
N LEU A 22 13.14 -8.85 -1.67
CA LEU A 22 14.01 -7.80 -2.20
C LEU A 22 14.65 -6.98 -1.07
N CYS A 23 13.85 -6.64 -0.05
CA CYS A 23 14.29 -5.98 1.17
C CYS A 23 15.31 -6.81 1.96
N TRP A 24 15.08 -8.12 2.06
CA TRP A 24 15.99 -9.05 2.72
C TRP A 24 17.32 -9.15 1.96
N MET A 25 17.26 -9.42 0.65
CA MET A 25 18.43 -9.60 -0.20
C MET A 25 19.31 -8.35 -0.23
N THR A 26 18.71 -7.17 -0.39
CA THR A 26 19.46 -5.90 -0.38
C THR A 26 20.12 -5.60 0.97
N SER A 27 19.59 -6.14 2.07
CA SER A 27 20.22 -6.01 3.38
C SER A 27 21.41 -6.95 3.57
N LEU A 28 21.30 -8.19 3.08
CA LEU A 28 22.33 -9.22 3.19
C LEU A 28 23.58 -8.85 2.37
N TYR A 29 23.38 -8.39 1.14
CA TYR A 29 24.47 -8.06 0.21
C TYR A 29 24.94 -6.60 0.31
N ARG A 30 24.50 -5.85 1.33
CA ARG A 30 24.80 -4.41 1.45
C ARG A 30 26.31 -4.10 1.43
N TYR A 31 27.12 -4.92 2.11
CA TYR A 31 28.57 -4.74 2.16
C TYR A 31 29.23 -4.91 0.78
N GLN A 32 28.81 -5.93 0.02
CA GLN A 32 29.34 -6.22 -1.32
C GLN A 32 28.94 -5.17 -2.36
N LEU A 33 27.86 -4.42 -2.10
CA LEU A 33 27.31 -3.39 -2.99
C LEU A 33 27.81 -1.97 -2.68
N THR A 34 28.82 -1.81 -1.82
CA THR A 34 29.37 -0.49 -1.43
C THR A 34 30.24 0.17 -2.51
N GLY A 35 30.76 -0.59 -3.48
CA GLY A 35 31.55 -0.06 -4.59
C GLY A 35 30.76 0.89 -5.51
N PRO A 36 31.44 1.72 -6.35
CA PRO A 36 30.79 2.75 -7.17
C PRO A 36 29.69 2.21 -8.11
N ARG A 37 29.91 1.02 -8.69
CA ARG A 37 28.92 0.34 -9.55
C ARG A 37 27.79 -0.29 -8.74
N GLY A 38 28.10 -0.89 -7.58
CA GLY A 38 27.11 -1.49 -6.66
C GLY A 38 26.14 -0.47 -6.08
N ARG A 39 26.62 0.74 -5.77
CA ARG A 39 25.78 1.85 -5.26
C ARG A 39 24.75 2.29 -6.30
N LYS A 40 25.15 2.39 -7.58
CA LYS A 40 24.22 2.70 -8.68
C LYS A 40 23.17 1.60 -8.83
N TYR A 41 23.58 0.34 -8.81
CA TYR A 41 22.65 -0.80 -8.87
C TYR A 41 21.62 -0.75 -7.74
N LEU A 42 22.08 -0.60 -6.48
CA LEU A 42 21.19 -0.46 -5.33
C LEU A 42 20.21 0.70 -5.46
N PHE A 43 20.67 1.83 -5.97
CA PHE A 43 19.83 3.00 -6.20
C PHE A 43 18.70 2.68 -7.20
N PHE A 44 19.04 2.13 -8.37
CA PHE A 44 18.04 1.77 -9.39
C PHE A 44 17.08 0.68 -8.91
N THR A 45 17.57 -0.33 -8.19
CA THR A 45 16.73 -1.38 -7.60
C THR A 45 15.73 -0.79 -6.60
N ARG A 46 16.15 0.14 -5.75
CA ARG A 46 15.24 0.79 -4.79
C ARG A 46 14.26 1.72 -5.51
N LEU A 47 14.74 2.54 -6.44
CA LEU A 47 13.91 3.54 -7.12
C LEU A 47 12.89 2.92 -8.08
N PHE A 48 13.27 1.90 -8.86
CA PHE A 48 12.39 1.32 -9.88
C PHE A 48 11.74 0.02 -9.42
N LEU A 49 12.53 -0.96 -8.96
CA LEU A 49 11.98 -2.29 -8.64
C LEU A 49 11.16 -2.26 -7.35
N LEU A 50 11.73 -1.77 -6.25
CA LEU A 50 11.06 -1.78 -4.96
C LEU A 50 9.81 -0.86 -4.98
N ASN A 51 9.96 0.37 -5.46
CA ASN A 51 8.83 1.30 -5.56
C ASN A 51 7.82 0.87 -6.63
N GLY A 52 8.24 0.29 -7.76
CA GLY A 52 7.33 -0.25 -8.77
C GLY A 52 6.48 -1.41 -8.23
N LEU A 53 7.09 -2.33 -7.49
CA LEU A 53 6.37 -3.37 -6.76
C LEU A 53 5.42 -2.76 -5.73
N GLY A 54 5.84 -1.71 -5.02
CA GLY A 54 4.99 -0.96 -4.08
C GLY A 54 3.74 -0.35 -4.71
N VAL A 55 3.89 0.25 -5.89
CA VAL A 55 2.76 0.77 -6.67
C VAL A 55 1.79 -0.37 -6.99
N TYR A 56 2.31 -1.47 -7.54
CA TYR A 56 1.45 -2.55 -8.01
C TYR A 56 0.79 -3.31 -6.84
N ALA A 57 1.50 -3.51 -5.73
CA ALA A 57 0.96 -4.12 -4.52
C ALA A 57 -0.19 -3.28 -3.94
N THR A 58 -0.02 -1.96 -3.89
CA THR A 58 -1.06 -1.05 -3.37
C THR A 58 -2.27 -1.02 -4.30
N TRP A 59 -2.04 -0.91 -5.61
CA TRP A 59 -3.12 -0.90 -6.59
C TRP A 59 -3.95 -2.18 -6.55
N THR A 60 -3.29 -3.33 -6.51
CA THR A 60 -3.95 -4.64 -6.42
C THR A 60 -4.61 -4.87 -5.07
N THR A 61 -4.11 -4.28 -3.97
CA THR A 61 -4.79 -4.30 -2.67
C THR A 61 -6.13 -3.56 -2.74
N VAL A 62 -6.16 -2.36 -3.33
CA VAL A 62 -7.42 -1.61 -3.53
C VAL A 62 -8.38 -2.39 -4.44
N ALA A 63 -7.87 -2.93 -5.56
CA ALA A 63 -8.70 -3.73 -6.46
C ALA A 63 -9.23 -5.03 -5.82
N THR A 64 -8.48 -5.62 -4.88
CA THR A 64 -8.97 -6.75 -4.06
C THR A 64 -10.18 -6.34 -3.22
N MET A 65 -10.15 -5.15 -2.60
CA MET A 65 -11.27 -4.64 -1.80
C MET A 65 -12.53 -4.37 -2.64
N ILE A 66 -12.36 -3.91 -3.88
CA ILE A 66 -13.46 -3.75 -4.85
C ILE A 66 -14.03 -5.12 -5.25
N ASN A 67 -13.18 -6.10 -5.52
CA ASN A 67 -13.66 -7.46 -5.82
C ASN A 67 -14.34 -8.11 -4.62
N LEU A 68 -13.88 -7.80 -3.40
CA LEU A 68 -14.49 -8.28 -2.17
C LEU A 68 -15.91 -7.73 -2.00
N SER A 69 -16.13 -6.42 -2.21
CA SER A 69 -17.48 -5.85 -2.09
C SER A 69 -18.44 -6.45 -3.11
N ILE A 70 -18.00 -6.67 -4.34
CA ILE A 70 -18.78 -7.37 -5.38
C ILE A 70 -19.16 -8.79 -4.92
N VAL A 71 -18.21 -9.55 -4.36
CA VAL A 71 -18.51 -10.92 -3.88
C VAL A 71 -19.51 -10.90 -2.71
N LEU A 72 -19.39 -9.95 -1.78
CA LEU A 72 -20.34 -9.82 -0.67
C LEU A 72 -21.77 -9.52 -1.16
N VAL A 73 -21.92 -8.65 -2.15
CA VAL A 73 -23.23 -8.31 -2.72
C VAL A 73 -23.84 -9.50 -3.45
N PHE A 74 -23.10 -10.10 -4.39
CA PHE A 74 -23.66 -11.11 -5.29
C PHE A 74 -23.76 -12.51 -4.68
N PHE A 75 -22.89 -12.87 -3.73
CA PHE A 75 -22.86 -14.22 -3.17
C PHE A 75 -23.31 -14.31 -1.71
N GLN A 76 -23.22 -13.21 -0.94
CA GLN A 76 -23.68 -13.17 0.45
C GLN A 76 -25.00 -12.40 0.61
N GLY A 77 -25.56 -11.88 -0.49
CA GLY A 77 -26.81 -11.12 -0.49
C GLY A 77 -26.76 -9.86 0.38
N GLN A 78 -25.55 -9.35 0.66
CA GLN A 78 -25.37 -8.17 1.47
C GLN A 78 -25.76 -6.92 0.68
N ASP A 79 -26.25 -5.93 1.41
CA ASP A 79 -26.50 -4.61 0.83
C ASP A 79 -25.18 -3.97 0.32
N GLN A 80 -25.30 -3.18 -0.76
CA GLN A 80 -24.16 -2.54 -1.41
C GLN A 80 -23.40 -1.63 -0.44
N ASP A 81 -24.12 -0.83 0.36
CA ASP A 81 -23.48 0.13 1.26
C ASP A 81 -22.75 -0.58 2.39
N THR A 82 -23.34 -1.66 2.89
CA THR A 82 -22.73 -2.50 3.93
C THR A 82 -21.48 -3.19 3.41
N SER A 83 -21.53 -3.74 2.20
CA SER A 83 -20.40 -4.42 1.56
C SER A 83 -19.22 -3.47 1.30
N CYS A 84 -19.50 -2.25 0.83
CA CYS A 84 -18.50 -1.20 0.66
C CYS A 84 -17.90 -0.75 2.00
N THR A 85 -18.73 -0.59 3.04
CA THR A 85 -18.25 -0.25 4.39
C THR A 85 -17.28 -1.32 4.90
N ILE A 86 -17.60 -2.61 4.75
CA ILE A 86 -16.73 -3.73 5.16
C ILE A 86 -15.38 -3.66 4.43
N SER A 87 -15.39 -3.52 3.10
CA SER A 87 -14.17 -3.41 2.30
C SER A 87 -13.31 -2.20 2.68
N LEU A 88 -13.91 -1.03 2.93
CA LEU A 88 -13.18 0.17 3.34
C LEU A 88 -12.58 0.04 4.75
N CYS A 89 -13.30 -0.59 5.68
CA CYS A 89 -12.79 -0.86 7.03
C CYS A 89 -11.59 -1.83 7.00
N ILE A 90 -11.66 -2.88 6.18
CA ILE A 90 -10.53 -3.80 5.98
C ILE A 90 -9.34 -3.05 5.36
N LEU A 91 -9.58 -2.21 4.35
CA LEU A 91 -8.53 -1.40 3.74
C LEU A 91 -7.88 -0.45 4.75
N ALA A 92 -8.66 0.17 5.62
CA ALA A 92 -8.16 1.02 6.69
C ALA A 92 -7.29 0.23 7.68
N ALA A 93 -7.72 -0.97 8.09
CA ALA A 93 -6.94 -1.84 8.96
C ALA A 93 -5.61 -2.25 8.31
N ILE A 94 -5.62 -2.59 7.01
CA ILE A 94 -4.40 -2.90 6.25
C ILE A 94 -3.47 -1.68 6.20
N ALA A 95 -4.01 -0.49 5.92
CA ALA A 95 -3.22 0.75 5.87
C ALA A 95 -2.57 1.06 7.23
N VAL A 96 -3.33 0.97 8.33
CA VAL A 96 -2.78 1.16 9.68
C VAL A 96 -1.74 0.10 10.01
N GLY A 97 -2.03 -1.18 9.74
CA GLY A 97 -1.07 -2.28 9.95
C GLY A 97 0.22 -2.08 9.16
N TYR A 98 0.12 -1.63 7.91
CA TYR A 98 1.27 -1.30 7.09
C TYR A 98 2.08 -0.13 7.66
N PHE A 99 1.42 0.95 8.09
CA PHE A 99 2.09 2.08 8.74
C PHE A 99 2.82 1.65 10.02
N LEU A 100 2.20 0.83 10.86
CA LEU A 100 2.86 0.29 12.06
C LEU A 100 4.09 -0.55 11.69
N LEU A 101 4.03 -1.36 10.63
CA LEU A 101 5.19 -2.09 10.12
C LEU A 101 6.30 -1.16 9.63
N GLU A 102 5.95 -0.03 9.01
CA GLU A 102 6.93 0.96 8.55
C GLU A 102 7.63 1.69 9.70
N VAL A 103 6.91 1.97 10.79
CA VAL A 103 7.44 2.70 11.96
C VAL A 103 8.16 1.77 12.95
N THR A 104 7.91 0.46 12.89
CA THR A 104 8.57 -0.54 13.76
C THR A 104 9.80 -1.13 13.09
N SER A 105 10.26 -2.31 13.54
CA SER A 105 11.54 -2.95 13.19
C SER A 105 11.83 -3.15 11.69
N LEU A 106 10.83 -3.01 10.82
CA LEU A 106 11.01 -3.07 9.37
C LEU A 106 11.37 -1.71 8.73
N GLU A 107 11.42 -0.62 9.50
CA GLU A 107 11.79 0.74 9.07
C GLU A 107 13.05 0.74 8.21
N LYS A 108 14.10 0.03 8.64
CA LYS A 108 15.39 -0.05 7.92
C LYS A 108 15.25 -0.60 6.50
N HIS A 109 14.29 -1.49 6.28
CA HIS A 109 14.06 -2.15 4.99
C HIS A 109 13.04 -1.39 4.14
N LEU A 110 11.98 -0.85 4.75
CA LEU A 110 10.90 -0.13 4.07
C LEU A 110 11.14 1.37 3.86
N ARG A 111 12.24 1.92 4.37
CA ARG A 111 12.62 3.33 4.18
C ARG A 111 12.56 3.79 2.73
N TRP A 112 12.95 2.92 1.81
CA TRP A 112 13.02 3.23 0.38
C TRP A 112 11.71 2.98 -0.38
N LEU A 113 10.69 2.41 0.26
CA LEU A 113 9.41 2.05 -0.34
C LEU A 113 8.38 3.17 -0.12
N PHE A 114 8.42 4.22 -0.92
CA PHE A 114 7.60 5.42 -0.70
C PHE A 114 6.25 5.39 -1.41
N THR A 115 6.17 4.66 -2.51
CA THR A 115 5.03 4.65 -3.43
C THR A 115 3.67 4.19 -2.88
N PRO A 116 3.55 3.38 -1.80
CA PRO A 116 2.23 2.95 -1.34
C PRO A 116 1.31 4.09 -0.93
N TRP A 117 1.80 5.10 -0.23
CA TRP A 117 0.93 6.20 0.23
C TRP A 117 0.41 7.09 -0.90
N PRO A 118 1.25 7.61 -1.83
CA PRO A 118 0.73 8.35 -2.98
C PRO A 118 -0.26 7.55 -3.83
N VAL A 119 -0.01 6.25 -4.01
CA VAL A 119 -0.88 5.39 -4.82
C VAL A 119 -2.21 5.12 -4.11
N LEU A 120 -2.20 4.92 -2.79
CA LEU A 120 -3.42 4.75 -2.01
C LEU A 120 -4.29 6.01 -2.07
N ILE A 121 -3.68 7.19 -1.93
CA ILE A 121 -4.36 8.48 -2.10
C ILE A 121 -4.97 8.57 -3.50
N TRP A 122 -4.18 8.29 -4.54
CA TRP A 122 -4.66 8.39 -5.92
C TRP A 122 -5.81 7.43 -6.22
N ALA A 123 -5.71 6.18 -5.77
CA ALA A 123 -6.74 5.17 -5.96
C ALA A 123 -8.05 5.55 -5.24
N LEU A 124 -7.95 6.01 -3.98
CA LEU A 124 -9.12 6.45 -3.21
C LEU A 124 -9.75 7.72 -3.79
N CYS A 125 -8.95 8.67 -4.28
CA CYS A 125 -9.48 9.82 -5.03
C CYS A 125 -10.28 9.36 -6.25
N GLY A 126 -9.80 8.36 -6.99
CA GLY A 126 -10.55 7.76 -8.10
C GLY A 126 -11.89 7.15 -7.67
N VAL A 127 -11.93 6.50 -6.51
CA VAL A 127 -13.18 5.96 -5.94
C VAL A 127 -14.15 7.09 -5.57
N ILE A 128 -13.65 8.13 -4.89
CA ILE A 128 -14.44 9.28 -4.44
C ILE A 128 -15.04 10.03 -5.63
N VAL A 129 -14.23 10.39 -6.62
CA VAL A 129 -14.69 11.17 -7.79
C VAL A 129 -15.86 10.49 -8.52
N ASN A 130 -15.89 9.16 -8.54
CA ASN A 130 -16.92 8.40 -9.24
C ASN A 130 -18.15 8.06 -8.38
N ASN A 131 -18.06 8.13 -7.04
CA ASN A 131 -19.10 7.61 -6.14
C ASN A 131 -19.47 8.59 -5.01
N TRP A 132 -19.11 9.88 -5.14
CA TRP A 132 -19.31 10.85 -4.08
C TRP A 132 -20.78 11.20 -3.87
N ASP A 133 -21.23 11.00 -2.64
CA ASP A 133 -22.47 11.59 -2.11
C ASP A 133 -22.23 12.16 -0.70
N LYS A 134 -22.72 13.40 -0.47
CA LYS A 134 -22.49 14.14 0.78
C LYS A 134 -23.12 13.45 2.00
N GLY A 135 -24.20 12.70 1.80
CA GLY A 135 -24.90 11.98 2.86
C GLY A 135 -24.43 10.55 3.07
N ASP A 136 -23.60 10.02 2.17
CA ASP A 136 -23.21 8.63 2.18
C ASP A 136 -22.06 8.36 3.15
N ARG A 137 -22.24 7.34 4.00
CA ARG A 137 -21.25 6.87 4.95
C ARG A 137 -19.96 6.41 4.25
N ASN A 138 -20.06 5.74 3.11
CA ASN A 138 -18.89 5.20 2.41
C ASN A 138 -18.03 6.32 1.81
N SER A 139 -18.67 7.37 1.31
CA SER A 139 -18.03 8.61 0.87
C SER A 139 -17.25 9.28 2.01
N ILE A 140 -17.84 9.40 3.21
CA ILE A 140 -17.17 9.96 4.38
C ILE A 140 -15.96 9.11 4.80
N ILE A 141 -16.12 7.79 4.90
CA ILE A 141 -15.04 6.87 5.27
C ILE A 141 -13.89 6.95 4.26
N SER A 142 -14.20 7.04 2.96
CA SER A 142 -13.18 7.15 1.90
C SER A 142 -12.36 8.42 2.03
N VAL A 143 -12.99 9.56 2.32
CA VAL A 143 -12.29 10.83 2.56
C VAL A 143 -11.42 10.75 3.82
N CYS A 144 -11.95 10.22 4.92
CA CYS A 144 -11.18 10.01 6.15
C CYS A 144 -9.92 9.16 5.89
N LEU A 145 -10.05 8.12 5.06
CA LEU A 145 -8.94 7.24 4.70
C LEU A 145 -7.89 7.96 3.82
N VAL A 146 -8.31 8.84 2.91
CA VAL A 146 -7.40 9.72 2.16
C VAL A 146 -6.64 10.66 3.09
N CYS A 147 -7.34 11.31 4.03
CA CYS A 147 -6.71 12.18 5.01
C CYS A 147 -5.70 11.40 5.87
N LEU A 148 -6.05 10.19 6.31
CA LEU A 148 -5.16 9.32 7.06
C LEU A 148 -3.91 8.94 6.24
N ALA A 149 -4.09 8.54 4.98
CA ALA A 149 -2.97 8.22 4.09
C ALA A 149 -2.05 9.44 3.85
N ALA A 150 -2.62 10.65 3.74
CA ALA A 150 -1.85 11.89 3.62
C ALA A 150 -1.03 12.17 4.90
N VAL A 151 -1.61 11.96 6.09
CA VAL A 151 -0.89 12.08 7.36
C VAL A 151 0.26 11.08 7.44
N PHE A 152 0.03 9.81 7.10
CA PHE A 152 1.07 8.78 7.08
C PHE A 152 2.20 9.11 6.09
N LEU A 153 1.86 9.65 4.91
CA LEU A 153 2.84 10.13 3.95
C LEU A 153 3.71 11.25 4.53
N VAL A 154 3.11 12.24 5.18
CA VAL A 154 3.84 13.36 5.81
C VAL A 154 4.76 12.83 6.91
N ILE A 155 4.26 11.96 7.79
CA ILE A 155 5.07 11.35 8.86
C ILE A 155 6.27 10.62 8.25
N LYS A 156 6.05 9.83 7.19
CA LYS A 156 7.12 9.11 6.50
C LYS A 156 8.20 10.05 5.93
N ILE A 157 7.80 11.15 5.31
CA ILE A 157 8.74 12.15 4.78
C ILE A 157 9.56 12.77 5.93
N VAL A 158 8.90 13.17 7.01
CA VAL A 158 9.54 13.83 8.15
C VAL A 158 10.52 12.89 8.85
N CYS A 159 10.12 11.65 9.16
CA CYS A 159 10.99 10.64 9.77
C CYS A 159 12.22 10.36 8.90
N ASN A 160 12.04 10.13 7.60
CA ASN A 160 13.14 9.83 6.68
C ASN A 160 14.13 11.02 6.54
N ASN A 161 13.63 12.26 6.57
CA ASN A 161 14.48 13.45 6.54
C ASN A 161 15.26 13.67 7.84
N SER A 162 14.69 13.29 8.99
CA SER A 162 15.36 13.43 10.30
C SER A 162 16.59 12.54 10.43
N GLU A 163 16.52 11.30 9.94
CA GLU A 163 17.62 10.35 10.00
C GLU A 163 18.75 10.68 9.01
N SER A 164 18.42 11.26 7.85
CA SER A 164 19.40 11.74 6.87
C SER A 164 20.37 12.78 7.47
N LYS A 165 19.91 13.58 8.43
CA LYS A 165 20.73 14.59 9.11
C LYS A 165 21.66 14.02 10.19
N THR A 166 21.46 12.76 10.59
CA THR A 166 22.22 12.10 11.66
C THR A 166 23.31 11.15 11.16
N THR A 167 23.42 10.92 9.84
CA THR A 167 24.45 10.10 9.18
C THR A 167 25.36 10.94 8.31
#